data_AF-A0A380WAX1-F1
#
_entry.id   AF-A0A380WAX1-F1
#
_cell.length_a   1.000
_cell.length_b   1.000
_cell.length_c   1.000
_cell.angle_alpha   90.00
_cell.angle_beta   90.00
_cell.angle_gamma   90.00
#
_symmetry.space_group_name_H-M   'P 1'
#
loop_
_entity.id
_entity.type
_entity.pdbx_description
1 polymer ?
#
loop_
_entity_poly.entity_id
_entity_poly.type
_entity_poly.pdbx_seq_one_letter_code
_entity_poly.pdbx_strand_id
1 'polypeptide(L)'
;MMGDTGWKWWAGTNDEVMTYGPHDTREDAIREAQEDRIGEFQEDDGTWKIGCHVVEARQDPLRLADWIDTDRLLERAEESLADSDRVGCDGDEGPWFACTPEQDRDLAERIKRACDEWQAQHGLVFTCRTFSASRNAEYVVVPHLGDE
;
A
#
# COMPACT_ATOMS: atom_id res chain seq x y z
N MET A 1 -8.29 -1.62 -24.07
CA MET A 1 -8.71 -0.96 -22.81
C MET A 1 -7.58 -0.04 -22.40
N MET A 2 -7.83 1.28 -22.29
CA MET A 2 -6.84 2.18 -21.69
C MET A 2 -6.67 1.74 -20.24
N GLY A 3 -5.50 1.20 -19.91
CA GLY A 3 -5.19 0.79 -18.55
C GLY A 3 -5.31 1.99 -17.63
N ASP A 4 -6.07 1.83 -16.53
CA ASP A 4 -6.08 2.82 -15.47
C ASP A 4 -4.63 3.04 -15.03
N THR A 5 -4.17 4.28 -15.10
CA THR A 5 -2.77 4.61 -14.79
C THR A 5 -2.46 4.51 -13.29
N GLY A 6 -3.50 4.24 -12.47
CA GLY A 6 -3.44 4.13 -11.02
C GLY A 6 -3.38 5.49 -10.31
N TRP A 7 -3.26 6.58 -11.07
CA TRP A 7 -3.28 7.95 -10.57
C TRP A 7 -4.72 8.39 -10.28
N LYS A 8 -4.95 8.81 -9.04
CA LYS A 8 -6.23 9.34 -8.56
C LYS A 8 -5.99 10.64 -7.81
N TRP A 9 -7.00 11.49 -7.77
CA TRP A 9 -6.98 12.74 -7.05
C TRP A 9 -7.48 12.56 -5.63
N TRP A 10 -6.81 13.24 -4.71
CA TRP A 10 -7.11 13.23 -3.30
C TRP A 10 -7.07 14.64 -2.73
N ALA A 11 -7.87 14.89 -1.69
CA ALA A 11 -7.83 16.13 -0.94
C ALA A 11 -7.73 15.87 0.58
N GLY A 12 -7.18 16.85 1.30
CA GLY A 12 -6.87 16.75 2.72
C GLY A 12 -6.82 18.10 3.41
N THR A 13 -6.84 18.06 4.74
CA THR A 13 -6.71 19.24 5.60
C THR A 13 -5.27 19.77 5.64
N ASN A 14 -4.30 18.89 5.38
CA ASN A 14 -2.89 19.20 5.25
C ASN A 14 -2.25 18.32 4.16
N ASP A 15 -0.96 18.51 3.91
CA ASP A 15 -0.19 17.77 2.92
C ASP A 15 0.21 16.34 3.36
N GLU A 16 -0.13 15.95 4.59
CA GLU A 16 0.19 14.63 5.17
C GLU A 16 -1.01 13.67 5.20
N VAL A 17 -2.23 14.19 5.36
CA VAL A 17 -3.46 13.41 5.59
C VAL A 17 -4.50 13.74 4.53
N MET A 18 -4.48 12.97 3.45
CA MET A 18 -5.44 13.05 2.35
C MET A 18 -6.61 12.09 2.60
N THR A 19 -7.76 12.64 2.97
CA THR A 19 -8.93 11.86 3.45
C THR A 19 -9.99 11.67 2.36
N TYR A 20 -10.02 12.55 1.38
CA TYR A 20 -11.05 12.63 0.34
C TYR A 20 -10.51 12.08 -0.96
N GLY A 21 -11.15 11.05 -1.51
CA GLY A 21 -10.64 10.26 -2.64
C GLY A 21 -10.71 8.75 -2.38
N PRO A 22 -10.32 7.92 -3.36
CA PRO A 22 -9.74 8.31 -4.66
C PRO A 22 -10.79 8.84 -5.66
N HIS A 23 -10.47 9.94 -6.36
CA HIS A 23 -11.29 10.47 -7.46
C HIS A 23 -10.59 10.42 -8.80
N ASP A 24 -11.37 10.38 -9.89
CA ASP A 24 -10.83 10.45 -11.25
C ASP A 24 -10.40 11.87 -11.65
N THR A 25 -11.00 12.90 -11.04
CA THR A 25 -10.69 14.30 -11.33
C THR A 25 -10.32 15.09 -10.09
N ARG A 26 -9.51 16.14 -10.29
CA ARG A 26 -9.10 17.08 -9.27
C ARG A 26 -10.31 17.81 -8.68
N GLU A 27 -11.23 18.21 -9.55
CA GLU A 27 -12.42 18.97 -9.18
C GLU A 27 -13.37 18.16 -8.30
N ASP A 28 -13.48 16.85 -8.54
CA ASP A 28 -14.29 15.96 -7.68
C ASP A 28 -13.71 15.85 -6.26
N ALA A 29 -12.38 15.75 -6.13
CA ALA A 29 -11.72 15.72 -4.82
C ALA A 29 -11.88 17.05 -4.05
N ILE A 30 -11.77 18.18 -4.75
CA ILE A 30 -12.01 19.51 -4.16
C ILE A 30 -13.46 19.66 -3.74
N ARG A 31 -14.41 19.23 -4.58
CA ARG A 31 -15.84 19.33 -4.29
C ARG A 31 -16.20 18.52 -3.04
N GLU A 32 -15.70 17.30 -2.90
CA GLU A 32 -15.97 16.50 -1.70
C GLU A 32 -15.40 17.18 -0.44
N ALA A 33 -14.17 17.68 -0.50
CA ALA A 33 -13.56 18.46 0.57
C ALA A 33 -14.36 19.73 0.93
N GLN A 34 -14.94 20.38 -0.08
CA GLN A 34 -15.76 21.58 0.05
C GLN A 34 -17.13 21.29 0.65
N GLU A 35 -17.78 20.18 0.25
CA GLU A 35 -19.06 19.70 0.80
C GLU A 35 -18.92 19.36 2.30
N ASP A 36 -17.78 18.80 2.69
CA ASP A 36 -17.42 18.48 4.08
C ASP A 36 -16.86 19.66 4.88
N ARG A 37 -16.70 20.83 4.24
CA ARG A 37 -16.23 22.10 4.84
C ARG A 37 -14.86 22.01 5.50
N ILE A 38 -13.94 21.26 4.92
CA ILE A 38 -12.61 21.11 5.52
C ILE A 38 -11.77 22.37 5.37
N GLY A 39 -11.04 22.74 6.42
CA GLY A 39 -10.18 23.92 6.37
C GLY A 39 -10.96 25.21 6.11
N GLU A 40 -12.18 25.31 6.67
CA GLU A 40 -12.96 26.54 6.63
C GLU A 40 -12.20 27.69 7.32
N PHE A 41 -12.22 28.86 6.69
CA PHE A 41 -11.71 30.09 7.27
C PHE A 41 -12.48 31.28 6.73
N GLN A 42 -12.50 32.36 7.51
CA GLN A 42 -13.11 33.62 7.12
C GLN A 42 -12.03 34.61 6.68
N GLU A 43 -12.23 35.27 5.54
CA GLU A 43 -11.37 36.36 5.11
C GLU A 43 -11.73 37.68 5.83
N ASP A 44 -10.86 38.69 5.73
CA ASP A 44 -11.04 39.99 6.38
C ASP A 44 -12.35 40.71 5.97
N ASP A 45 -12.92 40.36 4.82
CA ASP A 45 -14.19 40.89 4.31
C ASP A 45 -15.44 40.16 4.86
N GLY A 46 -15.26 39.15 5.69
CA GLY A 46 -16.32 38.34 6.28
C GLY A 46 -16.77 37.14 5.45
N THR A 47 -16.19 36.92 4.26
CA THR A 47 -16.53 35.80 3.38
C THR A 47 -15.92 34.49 3.87
N TRP A 48 -16.72 33.42 3.92
CA TRP A 48 -16.22 32.08 4.25
C TRP A 48 -15.62 31.39 3.02
N LYS A 49 -14.47 30.76 3.22
CA LYS A 49 -13.75 29.97 2.22
C LYS A 49 -13.30 28.65 2.82
N ILE A 50 -13.05 27.69 1.95
CA ILE A 50 -12.52 26.37 2.24
C ILE A 50 -11.10 26.33 1.67
N GLY A 51 -10.11 26.08 2.52
CA GLY A 51 -8.73 25.87 2.14
C GLY A 51 -8.34 24.40 2.29
N CYS A 52 -7.99 23.73 1.19
CA CYS A 52 -7.59 22.33 1.23
C CYS A 52 -6.32 22.03 0.42
N HIS A 53 -5.61 21.00 0.83
CA HIS A 53 -4.49 20.45 0.06
C HIS A 53 -5.02 19.40 -0.91
N VAL A 54 -4.53 19.41 -2.13
CA VAL A 54 -4.95 18.52 -3.21
C VAL A 54 -3.72 17.89 -3.83
N VAL A 55 -3.79 16.60 -4.14
CA VAL A 55 -2.68 15.85 -4.74
C VAL A 55 -3.18 14.78 -5.69
N GLU A 56 -2.42 14.52 -6.74
CA GLU A 56 -2.61 13.34 -7.58
C GLU A 56 -1.65 12.25 -7.11
N ALA A 57 -2.17 11.10 -6.71
CA ALA A 57 -1.37 10.05 -6.08
C ALA A 57 -1.79 8.64 -6.51
N ARG A 58 -0.89 7.69 -6.29
CA ARG A 58 -1.15 6.25 -6.49
C ARG A 58 -1.04 5.49 -5.18
N GLN A 59 -1.84 4.44 -5.07
CA GLN A 59 -1.71 3.41 -4.05
C GLN A 59 -1.47 2.08 -4.74
N ASP A 60 -0.21 1.83 -5.12
CA ASP A 60 0.17 0.57 -5.75
C ASP A 60 -0.04 -0.59 -4.75
N PRO A 61 -0.67 -1.71 -5.16
CA PRO A 61 -1.01 -2.80 -4.25
C PRO A 61 0.26 -3.49 -3.74
N LEU A 62 0.31 -3.70 -2.43
CA LEU A 62 1.37 -4.47 -1.79
C LEU A 62 1.18 -5.98 -2.02
N ARG A 63 2.28 -6.70 -2.19
CA ARG A 63 2.29 -8.14 -2.44
C ARG A 63 2.79 -8.88 -1.22
N LEU A 64 2.03 -9.86 -0.73
CA LEU A 64 2.46 -10.73 0.37
C LEU A 64 3.84 -11.35 0.10
N ALA A 65 4.10 -11.68 -1.17
CA ALA A 65 5.37 -12.20 -1.67
C ALA A 65 6.60 -11.32 -1.34
N ASP A 66 6.43 -10.01 -1.14
CA ASP A 66 7.53 -9.09 -0.82
C ASP A 66 8.12 -9.35 0.57
N TRP A 67 7.37 -10.02 1.47
CA TRP A 67 7.83 -10.39 2.82
C TRP A 67 8.30 -11.83 2.94
N ILE A 68 8.29 -12.60 1.86
CA ILE A 68 8.71 -14.00 1.87
C ILE A 68 10.21 -14.09 1.68
N ASP A 69 10.84 -14.76 2.64
CA ASP A 69 12.27 -15.03 2.69
C ASP A 69 12.50 -16.54 2.78
N THR A 70 13.17 -17.10 1.78
CA THR A 70 13.46 -18.55 1.71
C THR A 70 14.58 -18.97 2.64
N ASP A 71 15.50 -18.07 2.97
CA ASP A 71 16.59 -18.36 3.90
C ASP A 71 16.01 -18.75 5.27
N ARG A 72 15.11 -17.92 5.79
CA ARG A 72 14.37 -18.20 7.03
C ARG A 72 13.54 -19.48 6.97
N LEU A 73 12.96 -19.81 5.82
CA LEU A 73 12.19 -21.03 5.66
C LEU A 73 13.08 -22.28 5.75
N LEU A 74 14.25 -22.23 5.10
CA LEU A 74 15.22 -23.31 5.07
C LEU A 74 15.88 -23.48 6.44
N GLU A 75 16.33 -22.39 7.07
CA GLU A 75 16.85 -22.39 8.45
C GLU A 75 15.84 -23.00 9.42
N ARG A 76 14.58 -22.55 9.35
CA ARG A 76 13.51 -23.09 10.20
C ARG A 76 13.32 -24.58 9.98
N ALA A 77 13.45 -25.07 8.74
CA ALA A 77 13.34 -26.49 8.44
C ALA A 77 14.50 -27.29 9.04
N GLU A 78 15.73 -26.76 8.98
CA GLU A 78 16.90 -27.39 9.61
C GLU A 78 16.78 -27.42 11.13
N GLU A 79 16.41 -26.31 11.76
CA GLU A 79 16.22 -26.24 13.22
C GLU A 79 15.10 -27.18 13.70
N SER A 80 14.00 -27.27 12.95
CA SER A 80 12.86 -28.13 13.30
C SER A 80 13.17 -29.62 13.20
N LEU A 81 14.25 -29.99 12.51
CA LEU A 81 14.59 -31.40 12.32
C LEU A 81 14.93 -32.08 13.63
N ALA A 82 15.63 -31.37 14.53
CA ALA A 82 16.00 -31.88 15.84
C ALA A 82 14.77 -32.17 16.75
N ASP A 83 13.67 -31.45 16.53
CA ASP A 83 12.42 -31.60 17.28
C ASP A 83 11.42 -32.57 16.62
N SER A 84 11.79 -33.24 15.53
CA SER A 84 10.87 -34.07 14.75
C SER A 84 10.85 -35.52 15.22
N ASP A 85 9.68 -36.02 15.64
CA ASP A 85 9.44 -37.43 16.00
C ASP A 85 9.68 -38.43 14.83
N ARG A 86 9.93 -37.92 13.62
CA ARG A 86 10.14 -38.73 12.41
C ARG A 86 11.60 -39.10 12.17
N VAL A 87 12.54 -38.45 12.85
CA VAL A 87 13.98 -38.64 12.67
C VAL A 87 14.66 -38.72 14.04
N GLY A 88 15.71 -39.53 14.17
CA GLY A 88 16.59 -39.50 15.33
C GLY A 88 17.90 -38.90 14.88
N CYS A 89 18.11 -37.59 15.08
CA CYS A 89 19.32 -36.88 14.65
C CYS A 89 20.51 -37.05 15.62
N ASP A 90 20.39 -37.94 16.61
CA ASP A 90 21.45 -38.21 17.59
C ASP A 90 22.69 -38.78 16.88
N GLY A 91 23.73 -37.94 16.76
CA GLY A 91 25.00 -38.29 16.11
C GLY A 91 25.09 -37.94 14.63
N ASP A 92 24.06 -37.30 14.06
CA ASP A 92 24.12 -36.80 12.68
C ASP A 92 24.82 -35.43 12.64
N GLU A 93 25.88 -35.32 11.84
CA GLU A 93 26.55 -34.04 11.55
C GLU A 93 25.93 -33.39 10.31
N GLY A 94 25.54 -32.11 10.44
CA GLY A 94 24.90 -31.34 9.37
C GLY A 94 25.85 -30.93 8.21
N PRO A 95 25.32 -30.24 7.19
CA PRO A 95 23.95 -29.71 7.07
C PRO A 95 22.92 -30.80 6.75
N TRP A 96 21.76 -30.72 7.38
CA TRP A 96 20.70 -31.70 7.18
C TRP A 96 19.82 -31.41 5.95
N PHE A 97 19.83 -30.17 5.45
CA PHE A 97 19.15 -29.79 4.21
C PHE A 97 20.05 -28.88 3.36
N ALA A 98 20.95 -29.49 2.59
CA ALA A 98 21.84 -28.75 1.70
C ALA A 98 21.08 -28.22 0.46
N CYS A 99 21.00 -26.90 0.32
CA CYS A 99 20.44 -26.20 -0.83
C CYS A 99 21.53 -25.41 -1.55
N THR A 100 21.63 -25.50 -2.88
CA THR A 100 22.52 -24.59 -3.63
C THR A 100 21.89 -23.21 -3.77
N PRO A 101 22.69 -22.14 -3.98
CA PRO A 101 22.15 -20.80 -4.20
C PRO A 101 21.17 -20.71 -5.39
N GLU A 102 21.32 -21.55 -6.41
CA GLU A 102 20.39 -21.62 -7.54
C GLU A 102 19.05 -22.26 -7.15
N GLN A 103 19.09 -23.30 -6.32
CA GLN A 103 17.89 -23.98 -5.81
C GLN A 103 17.11 -23.09 -4.84
N ASP A 104 17.82 -22.34 -3.98
CA ASP A 104 17.21 -21.36 -3.08
C ASP A 104 16.49 -20.26 -3.88
N ARG A 105 17.14 -19.72 -4.91
CA ARG A 105 16.52 -18.73 -5.80
C ARG A 105 15.28 -19.28 -6.53
N ASP A 106 15.36 -20.49 -7.08
CA ASP A 106 14.21 -21.14 -7.73
C ASP A 106 13.06 -21.37 -6.74
N LEU A 107 13.36 -21.80 -5.51
CA LEU A 107 12.36 -21.95 -4.45
C LEU A 107 11.69 -20.60 -4.13
N ALA A 108 12.48 -19.52 -4.00
CA ALA A 108 11.97 -18.19 -3.71
C ALA A 108 11.02 -17.70 -4.80
N GLU A 109 11.40 -17.86 -6.07
CA GLU A 109 10.55 -17.48 -7.21
C GLU A 109 9.23 -18.26 -7.23
N ARG A 110 9.27 -19.56 -6.93
CA ARG A 110 8.07 -20.42 -6.90
C ARG A 110 7.12 -20.04 -5.78
N ILE A 111 7.63 -19.85 -4.56
CA ILE A 111 6.79 -19.49 -3.42
C ILE A 111 6.19 -18.10 -3.64
N LYS A 112 6.99 -17.12 -4.08
CA LYS A 112 6.50 -15.77 -4.38
C LYS A 112 5.40 -15.77 -5.43
N ARG A 113 5.58 -16.52 -6.53
CA ARG A 113 4.54 -16.69 -7.55
C ARG A 113 3.27 -17.33 -7.00
N ALA A 114 3.39 -18.41 -6.23
CA ALA A 114 2.24 -19.08 -5.62
C ALA A 114 1.47 -18.14 -4.67
N CYS A 115 2.18 -17.29 -3.92
CA CYS A 115 1.56 -16.30 -3.05
C CYS A 115 0.89 -15.17 -3.83
N ASP A 116 1.48 -14.68 -4.92
CA ASP A 116 0.83 -13.70 -5.80
C ASP A 116 -0.47 -14.25 -6.39
N GLU A 117 -0.42 -15.48 -6.92
CA GLU A 117 -1.59 -16.17 -7.51
C GLU A 117 -2.70 -16.36 -6.48
N TRP A 118 -2.34 -16.84 -5.28
CA TRP A 118 -3.28 -17.02 -4.18
C TRP A 118 -3.89 -15.69 -3.73
N GLN A 119 -3.08 -14.65 -3.52
CA GLN A 119 -3.55 -13.33 -3.11
C GLN A 119 -4.53 -12.76 -4.14
N ALA A 120 -4.20 -12.86 -5.43
CA ALA A 120 -5.05 -12.38 -6.52
C ALA A 120 -6.36 -13.17 -6.63
N GLN A 121 -6.31 -14.51 -6.54
CA GLN A 121 -7.48 -15.39 -6.60
C GLN A 121 -8.52 -15.05 -5.53
N HIS A 122 -8.06 -14.62 -4.35
CA HIS A 122 -8.92 -14.28 -3.23
C HIS A 122 -9.25 -12.79 -3.12
N GLY A 123 -8.74 -11.95 -4.04
CA GLY A 123 -8.95 -10.51 -3.99
C GLY A 123 -8.40 -9.84 -2.73
N LEU A 124 -7.34 -10.42 -2.15
CA LEU A 124 -6.74 -9.93 -0.91
C LEU A 124 -5.85 -8.73 -1.21
N VAL A 125 -6.13 -7.62 -0.55
CA VAL A 125 -5.37 -6.36 -0.67
C VAL A 125 -4.99 -5.87 0.72
N PHE A 126 -3.80 -5.30 0.84
CA PHE A 126 -3.40 -4.60 2.05
C PHE A 126 -4.17 -3.28 2.15
N THR A 127 -4.75 -2.99 3.31
CA THR A 127 -5.42 -1.72 3.58
C THR A 127 -4.38 -0.69 4.01
N CYS A 128 -3.83 0.05 3.05
CA CYS A 128 -2.87 1.12 3.30
C CYS A 128 -3.48 2.48 2.96
N ARG A 129 -3.10 3.51 3.74
CA ARG A 129 -3.47 4.91 3.45
C ARG A 129 -2.35 5.70 2.80
N THR A 130 -1.13 5.17 2.82
CA THR A 130 0.06 5.83 2.25
C THR A 130 0.09 5.70 0.73
N PHE A 131 0.57 6.74 0.08
CA PHE A 131 0.81 6.74 -1.36
C PHE A 131 2.15 6.10 -1.71
N SER A 132 2.17 5.30 -2.77
CA SER A 132 3.42 4.78 -3.36
C SER A 132 4.11 5.83 -4.23
N ALA A 133 3.35 6.80 -4.75
CA ALA A 133 3.85 7.95 -5.51
C ALA A 133 2.83 9.10 -5.44
N SER A 134 3.31 10.34 -5.51
CA SER A 134 2.49 11.56 -5.58
C SER A 134 3.06 12.56 -6.59
N ARG A 135 2.18 13.41 -7.14
CA ARG A 135 2.51 14.53 -8.02
C ARG A 135 1.42 15.60 -7.96
N ASN A 136 1.68 16.76 -8.57
CA ASN A 136 0.70 17.86 -8.68
C ASN A 136 0.11 18.29 -7.32
N ALA A 137 0.93 18.25 -6.27
CA ALA A 137 0.53 18.69 -4.94
C ALA A 137 0.36 20.21 -4.93
N GLU A 138 -0.77 20.68 -4.41
CA GLU A 138 -1.10 22.10 -4.31
C GLU A 138 -2.00 22.38 -3.11
N TYR A 139 -2.05 23.66 -2.73
CA TYR A 139 -3.04 24.18 -1.79
C TYR A 139 -4.03 25.04 -2.57
N VAL A 140 -5.32 24.78 -2.40
CA VAL A 140 -6.40 25.48 -3.09
C VAL A 140 -7.32 26.16 -2.08
N VAL A 141 -7.87 27.30 -2.49
CA VAL A 141 -8.90 28.01 -1.74
C VAL A 141 -10.13 28.12 -2.63
N VAL A 142 -11.25 27.60 -2.16
CA VAL A 142 -12.54 27.66 -2.86
C VAL A 142 -13.60 28.34 -1.98
N PRO A 143 -14.66 28.92 -2.56
CA PRO A 143 -15.76 29.51 -1.77
C PRO A 143 -16.44 28.47 -0.87
N HIS A 144 -17.11 28.90 0.18
CA HIS A 144 -18.00 28.00 0.92
C HIS A 144 -19.26 27.66 0.08
N LEU A 145 -19.73 26.41 0.10
CA LEU A 145 -21.00 26.04 -0.57
C LEU A 145 -22.19 26.53 0.27
N GLY A 146 -23.04 27.38 -0.31
CA GLY A 146 -24.30 27.84 0.29
C GLY A 146 -24.30 29.24 0.89
N ASP A 147 -23.26 30.05 0.65
CA ASP A 147 -23.29 31.49 0.96
C ASP A 147 -23.89 32.27 -0.23
N GLU A 148 -25.22 32.25 -0.34
CA GLU A 148 -26.02 33.25 -1.09
C GLU A 148 -26.63 34.28 -0.14
#